data_AF-A0A2A4IQ82-F1
#
_entry.id   AF-A0A2A4IQ82-F1
#
_cell.length_a   1.000
_cell.length_b   1.000
_cell.length_c   1.000
_cell.angle_alpha   90.00
_cell.angle_beta   90.00
_cell.angle_gamma   90.00
#
_symmetry.space_group_name_H-M   'P 1'
#
loop_
_entity.id
_entity.type
_entity.pdbx_description
1 polymer ?
#
loop_
_entity_poly.entity_id
_entity_poly.type
_entity_poly.pdbx_seq_one_letter_code
_entity_poly.pdbx_strand_id
1 'polypeptide(L)'
;MKKNIIIIIALIFVLQIAAFSQYYGLYDNNISQKTMSFIKSAYPNTQVFKLKSSKEGGYKVTLSNGAKIDFSYYEEWVNVDGKYNGVPENIIPRNILSTIKNTYPQSIVVKI
;
A
#
# COMPACT_ATOMS: atom_id res chain seq x y z
N MET A 1 -34.86 -17.21 28.43
CA MET A 1 -34.02 -15.99 28.59
C MET A 1 -32.59 -16.20 28.14
N LYS A 2 -31.82 -17.15 28.71
CA LYS A 2 -30.41 -17.41 28.32
C LYS A 2 -30.22 -17.74 26.82
N LYS A 3 -31.11 -18.56 26.22
CA LYS A 3 -31.08 -18.91 24.79
C LYS A 3 -31.23 -17.70 23.87
N ASN A 4 -32.11 -16.76 24.21
CA ASN A 4 -32.35 -15.56 23.41
C ASN A 4 -31.18 -14.58 23.51
N ILE A 5 -30.54 -14.48 24.68
CA ILE A 5 -29.31 -13.69 24.88
C ILE A 5 -28.16 -14.24 24.04
N ILE A 6 -27.98 -15.57 23.99
CA ILE A 6 -26.95 -16.22 23.16
C ILE A 6 -27.18 -15.93 21.67
N ILE A 7 -28.44 -15.99 21.20
CA ILE A 7 -28.79 -15.68 19.81
C ILE A 7 -28.47 -14.22 19.48
N ILE A 8 -28.78 -13.27 20.37
CA ILE A 8 -28.50 -11.85 20.16
C ILE A 8 -26.99 -11.59 20.10
N ILE A 9 -26.19 -12.20 20.98
CA ILE A 9 -24.73 -12.07 20.98
C ILE A 9 -24.13 -12.64 19.68
N ALA A 10 -24.61 -13.81 19.23
CA ALA A 10 -24.18 -14.39 17.96
C ALA A 10 -24.52 -13.49 16.76
N LEU A 11 -25.71 -12.87 16.78
CA LEU A 11 -26.14 -11.94 15.72
C LEU A 11 -25.27 -10.68 15.67
N ILE A 12 -24.91 -10.13 16.83
CA ILE A 12 -24.00 -8.97 16.95
C ILE A 12 -22.60 -9.33 16.42
N PHE A 13 -22.13 -10.55 16.68
CA PHE A 13 -20.83 -11.02 16.18
C PHE A 13 -20.80 -11.15 14.65
N VAL A 14 -21.90 -11.61 14.03
CA VAL A 14 -22.03 -11.70 12.56
C VAL A 14 -22.11 -10.30 11.92
N LEU A 15 -22.79 -9.34 12.56
CA LEU A 15 -22.88 -7.96 12.06
C LEU A 15 -21.52 -7.24 12.05
N GLN A 16 -20.63 -7.53 12.99
CA GLN A 16 -19.28 -6.95 13.00
C GLN A 16 -18.43 -7.40 11.81
N ILE A 17 -18.55 -8.67 11.38
CA ILE A 17 -17.82 -9.22 10.23
C ILE A 17 -18.24 -8.52 8.92
N ALA A 18 -19.53 -8.25 8.75
CA ALA A 18 -20.07 -7.57 7.57
C ALA A 18 -19.65 -6.09 7.47
N ALA A 19 -19.52 -5.40 8.59
CA ALA A 19 -18.99 -4.03 8.62
C ALA A 19 -17.49 -3.98 8.31
N PHE A 20 -16.73 -5.02 8.69
CA PHE A 20 -15.31 -5.13 8.39
C PHE A 20 -15.03 -5.31 6.89
N SER A 21 -15.86 -6.08 6.17
CA SER A 21 -15.67 -6.31 4.73
C SER A 21 -15.92 -5.06 3.88
N GLN A 22 -16.83 -4.17 4.31
CA GLN A 22 -17.08 -2.88 3.64
C GLN A 22 -15.94 -1.85 3.87
N TYR A 23 -15.19 -1.96 4.97
CA TYR A 23 -14.04 -1.09 5.25
C TYR A 23 -12.79 -1.50 4.44
N TYR A 24 -12.70 -2.78 4.08
CA TYR A 24 -11.68 -3.36 3.20
C TYR A 24 -12.24 -3.71 1.81
N GLY A 25 -13.09 -2.85 1.26
CA GLY A 25 -13.81 -3.07 0.00
C GLY A 25 -12.97 -3.28 -1.27
N LEU A 26 -11.64 -3.46 -1.18
CA LEU A 26 -10.76 -3.98 -2.23
C LEU A 26 -9.54 -4.68 -1.60
N TYR A 27 -9.76 -5.62 -0.68
CA TYR A 27 -8.76 -6.67 -0.42
C TYR A 27 -8.92 -7.70 -1.54
N ASP A 28 -8.53 -7.31 -2.76
CA ASP A 28 -8.42 -8.23 -3.89
C ASP A 28 -7.23 -9.14 -3.57
N ASN A 29 -7.53 -10.38 -3.21
CA ASN A 29 -6.61 -11.32 -2.57
C ASN A 29 -5.41 -11.74 -3.45
N ASN A 30 -5.21 -11.15 -4.62
CA ASN A 30 -4.21 -11.56 -5.59
C ASN A 30 -3.34 -10.39 -6.06
N ILE A 31 -2.60 -9.75 -5.14
CA ILE A 31 -1.44 -8.95 -5.55
C ILE A 31 -0.38 -9.90 -6.13
N SER A 32 0.13 -9.63 -7.33
CA SER A 32 1.06 -10.54 -7.98
C SER A 32 2.37 -10.66 -7.20
N GLN A 33 3.10 -11.76 -7.44
CA GLN A 33 4.42 -11.95 -6.87
C GLN A 33 5.41 -10.88 -7.34
N LYS A 34 5.29 -10.37 -8.57
CA LYS A 34 6.13 -9.29 -9.12
C LYS A 34 5.96 -8.02 -8.28
N THR A 35 4.72 -7.59 -8.06
CA THR A 35 4.38 -6.41 -7.27
C THR A 35 4.80 -6.57 -5.81
N MET A 36 4.54 -7.72 -5.21
CA MET A 36 4.95 -7.99 -3.83
C MET A 36 6.48 -7.99 -3.68
N SER A 37 7.21 -8.48 -4.69
CA SER A 37 8.68 -8.48 -4.68
C SER A 37 9.23 -7.06 -4.76
N PHE A 38 8.64 -6.21 -5.61
CA PHE A 38 8.98 -4.79 -5.66
C PHE A 38 8.73 -4.10 -4.32
N ILE A 39 7.54 -4.27 -3.73
CA ILE A 39 7.18 -3.66 -2.44
C ILE A 39 8.17 -4.06 -1.36
N LYS A 40 8.50 -5.36 -1.24
CA LYS A 40 9.45 -5.85 -0.23
C LYS A 40 10.87 -5.33 -0.45
N SER A 41 11.26 -5.10 -1.70
CA SER A 41 12.58 -4.55 -2.03
C SER A 41 12.66 -3.04 -1.73
N ALA A 42 11.59 -2.29 -2.01
CA ALA A 42 11.55 -0.85 -1.76
C ALA A 42 11.31 -0.53 -0.28
N TYR A 43 10.30 -1.15 0.33
CA TYR A 43 9.85 -0.89 1.70
C TYR A 43 9.84 -2.18 2.53
N PRO A 44 11.01 -2.65 3.00
CA PRO A 44 11.10 -3.85 3.83
C PRO A 44 10.29 -3.70 5.12
N ASN A 45 9.80 -4.82 5.65
CA ASN A 45 9.00 -4.88 6.88
C ASN A 45 7.68 -4.10 6.83
N THR A 46 7.17 -3.79 5.64
CA THR A 46 5.85 -3.19 5.47
C THR A 46 4.83 -4.20 4.97
N GLN A 47 3.56 -3.95 5.28
CA GLN A 47 2.43 -4.74 4.80
C GLN A 47 1.57 -3.90 3.87
N VAL A 48 0.90 -4.54 2.92
CA VAL A 48 -0.12 -3.87 2.11
C VAL A 48 -1.31 -3.56 3.01
N PHE A 49 -1.55 -2.28 3.24
CA PHE A 49 -2.66 -1.78 4.07
C PHE A 49 -3.93 -1.58 3.25
N LYS A 50 -3.79 -1.09 2.01
CA LYS A 50 -4.92 -0.83 1.12
C LYS A 50 -4.52 -0.99 -0.34
N LEU A 51 -5.40 -1.61 -1.13
CA LEU A 51 -5.31 -1.67 -2.58
C LEU A 51 -6.54 -0.95 -3.16
N LYS A 52 -6.35 -0.14 -4.20
CA LYS A 52 -7.45 0.59 -4.86
C LYS A 52 -7.15 0.78 -6.34
N SER A 53 -8.12 0.60 -7.23
CA SER A 53 -7.95 0.97 -8.64
C SER A 53 -7.57 2.44 -8.78
N SER A 54 -6.62 2.74 -9.67
CA SER A 54 -6.24 4.11 -9.98
C SER A 54 -7.18 4.69 -11.03
N LYS A 55 -7.45 6.00 -10.95
CA LYS A 55 -8.23 6.71 -11.98
C LYS A 55 -7.49 6.79 -13.32
N GLU A 56 -6.17 6.70 -13.28
CA GLU A 56 -5.26 6.78 -14.44
C GLU A 56 -4.96 5.41 -15.05
N GLY A 57 -5.60 4.35 -14.52
CA GLY A 57 -5.34 2.97 -14.89
C GLY A 57 -4.39 2.24 -13.94
N GLY A 58 -4.52 0.91 -13.87
CA GLY A 58 -3.83 0.08 -12.88
C GLY A 58 -4.37 0.26 -11.46
N TYR A 59 -3.48 0.25 -10.45
CA TYR A 59 -3.87 0.25 -9.04
C TYR A 59 -2.87 0.95 -8.13
N LYS A 60 -3.37 1.44 -7.00
CA LYS A 60 -2.66 2.13 -5.93
C LYS A 60 -2.57 1.21 -4.72
N VAL A 61 -1.36 0.99 -4.25
CA VAL A 61 -1.04 0.29 -3.01
C VAL A 61 -0.70 1.33 -1.95
N THR A 62 -1.34 1.26 -0.79
CA THR A 62 -0.93 1.98 0.43
C THR A 62 -0.35 0.95 1.39
N LEU A 63 0.83 1.25 1.94
CA LEU A 63 1.55 0.39 2.88
C LEU A 63 1.25 0.77 4.33
N SER A 64 1.56 -0.14 5.26
CA SER A 64 1.35 0.05 6.70
C SER A 64 2.14 1.23 7.29
N ASN A 65 3.24 1.63 6.65
CA ASN A 65 4.01 2.82 7.00
C ASN A 65 3.53 4.10 6.27
N GLY A 66 2.36 4.06 5.61
CA GLY A 66 1.76 5.20 4.94
C GLY A 66 2.31 5.52 3.54
N ALA A 67 3.40 4.88 3.10
CA ALA A 67 3.90 5.04 1.73
C ALA A 67 2.87 4.54 0.71
N LYS A 68 2.86 5.14 -0.48
CA LYS A 68 1.91 4.82 -1.55
C LYS A 68 2.66 4.57 -2.85
N ILE A 69 2.26 3.51 -3.55
CA ILE A 69 2.84 3.14 -4.84
C ILE A 69 1.71 2.97 -5.84
N ASP A 70 1.81 3.63 -6.98
CA ASP A 70 0.88 3.50 -8.09
C ASP A 70 1.51 2.58 -9.11
N PHE A 71 0.81 1.52 -9.49
CA PHE A 71 1.20 0.56 -10.49
C PHE A 71 0.32 0.71 -11.72
N SER A 72 0.93 0.57 -12.90
CA SER A 72 0.23 0.45 -14.18
C SER A 72 -0.49 -0.91 -14.29
N TYR A 73 -1.28 -1.09 -15.35
CA TYR A 73 -1.89 -2.39 -15.68
C TYR A 73 -0.86 -3.51 -15.92
N TYR A 74 0.38 -3.16 -16.28
CA TYR A 74 1.49 -4.09 -16.51
C TYR A 74 2.33 -4.35 -15.24
N GLU A 75 1.84 -3.89 -14.08
CA GLU A 75 2.48 -4.06 -12.78
C GLU A 75 3.87 -3.43 -12.70
N GLU A 76 4.04 -2.31 -13.40
CA GLU A 76 5.19 -1.44 -13.30
C GLU A 76 4.80 -0.25 -12.42
N TRP A 77 5.66 0.12 -11.47
CA TRP A 77 5.39 1.32 -10.68
C TRP A 77 5.50 2.55 -11.57
N VAL A 78 4.58 3.49 -11.39
CA VAL A 78 4.52 4.77 -12.12
C VAL A 78 4.62 5.97 -11.20
N ASN A 79 4.28 5.80 -9.92
CA ASN A 79 4.47 6.82 -8.91
C ASN A 79 4.84 6.17 -7.57
N VAL A 80 5.76 6.78 -6.84
CA VAL A 80 6.06 6.40 -5.45
C VAL A 80 6.01 7.65 -4.58
N ASP A 81 5.04 7.71 -3.68
CA ASP A 81 4.87 8.73 -2.65
C ASP A 81 5.28 8.13 -1.30
N GLY A 82 6.55 8.33 -0.93
CA GLY A 82 7.15 7.76 0.27
C GLY A 82 6.67 8.40 1.59
N LYS A 83 5.91 9.50 1.50
CA LYS A 83 5.50 10.30 2.66
C LYS A 83 6.71 10.67 3.51
N TYR A 84 6.62 10.44 4.82
CA TYR A 84 7.68 10.70 5.79
C TYR A 84 8.81 9.65 5.75
N ASN A 85 8.62 8.51 5.05
CA ASN A 85 9.65 7.47 4.92
C ASN A 85 10.65 7.78 3.80
N GLY A 86 10.32 8.71 2.91
CA GLY A 86 11.07 8.97 1.68
C GLY A 86 10.91 7.88 0.62
N VAL A 87 11.42 8.17 -0.57
CA VAL A 87 11.55 7.25 -1.70
C VAL A 87 12.90 6.53 -1.53
N PRO A 88 12.90 5.18 -1.44
CA PRO A 88 14.12 4.39 -1.33
C PRO A 88 15.10 4.63 -2.49
N GLU A 89 16.38 4.82 -2.18
CA GLU A 89 17.38 5.11 -3.21
C GLU A 89 17.54 4.00 -4.26
N ASN A 90 17.27 2.74 -3.88
CA ASN A 90 17.42 1.58 -4.76
C ASN A 90 16.44 1.56 -5.93
N ILE A 91 15.34 2.33 -5.86
CA ILE A 91 14.39 2.45 -6.97
C ILE A 91 14.60 3.70 -7.83
N ILE A 92 15.51 4.60 -7.42
CA ILE A 92 15.83 5.83 -8.15
C ILE A 92 16.94 5.52 -9.17
N PRO A 93 16.77 5.89 -10.45
CA PRO A 93 17.84 5.76 -11.45
C PRO A 93 19.13 6.44 -10.98
N ARG A 94 20.27 5.75 -11.10
CA ARG A 94 21.55 6.22 -10.51
C ARG A 94 21.95 7.62 -10.96
N ASN A 95 21.73 7.98 -12.21
CA ASN A 95 22.04 9.30 -12.74
C ASN A 95 21.21 10.40 -12.07
N ILE A 96 19.93 10.13 -11.79
CA ILE A 96 19.05 11.05 -11.06
C ILE A 96 19.49 11.14 -9.60
N LEU A 97 19.74 10.00 -8.95
CA LEU A 97 20.18 9.96 -7.56
C LEU A 97 21.49 10.73 -7.34
N SER A 98 22.48 10.54 -8.22
CA SER A 98 23.75 11.28 -8.16
C SER A 98 23.55 12.78 -8.31
N THR A 99 22.68 13.21 -9.23
CA THR A 99 22.35 14.63 -9.42
C THR A 99 21.73 15.22 -8.16
N ILE A 100 20.76 14.53 -7.56
CA ILE A 100 20.11 14.97 -6.32
C ILE A 100 21.12 15.08 -5.18
N LYS A 101 21.99 14.09 -4.98
CA LYS A 101 22.99 14.11 -3.90
C LYS A 101 24.01 15.25 -4.07
N ASN A 102 24.37 15.58 -5.32
CA ASN A 102 25.30 16.67 -5.61
C ASN A 102 24.65 18.05 -5.43
N THR A 103 23.40 18.23 -5.84
CA THR A 103 22.70 19.52 -5.81
C THR A 103 22.02 19.79 -4.46
N TYR A 104 21.47 18.75 -3.83
CA TYR A 104 20.67 18.82 -2.61
C TYR A 104 21.10 17.77 -1.57
N PRO A 105 22.36 17.83 -1.07
CA PRO A 105 22.95 16.78 -0.23
C PRO A 105 22.24 16.53 1.10
N GLN A 106 21.45 17.50 1.59
CA GLN A 106 20.71 17.42 2.86
C GLN A 106 19.21 17.15 2.66
N SER A 107 18.78 16.85 1.43
CA SER A 107 17.38 16.59 1.10
C SER A 107 17.11 15.11 0.90
N ILE A 108 15.89 14.70 1.24
CA ILE A 108 15.35 13.38 0.89
C ILE A 108 14.37 13.50 -0.26
N VAL A 109 14.32 12.49 -1.12
CA VAL A 109 13.25 12.39 -2.12
C VAL A 109 12.00 11.88 -1.42
N VAL A 110 10.91 12.64 -1.47
CA VAL A 110 9.63 12.24 -0.83
C VAL A 110 8.62 11.68 -1.83
N LYS A 111 8.77 12.02 -3.11
CA LYS A 111 7.91 11.55 -4.18
C LYS A 111 8.64 11.53 -5.53
N ILE A 112 8.37 10.51 -6.34
CA ILE A 112 8.79 10.38 -7.74
C ILE A 112 7.61 9.92 -8.61
#